data_AF-A0A8S3YZK9-F1
#
_entry.id   AF-A0A8S3YZK9-F1
#
_cell.length_a   1.000
_cell.length_b   1.000
_cell.length_c   1.000
_cell.angle_alpha   90.00
_cell.angle_beta   90.00
_cell.angle_gamma   90.00
#
_symmetry.space_group_name_H-M   'P 1'
#
loop_
_entity.id
_entity.type
_entity.pdbx_description
1 polymer ?
#
loop_
_entity_poly.entity_id
_entity_poly.type
_entity_poly.pdbx_seq_one_letter_code
_entity_poly.pdbx_strand_id
1 'polypeptide(L)'
;GVELLDKKVGVAVPDSVCSERAVAVVKSGRPFEPQQTATILSHMAGHILGIEHDEDGGCVCDDEFGCIMSTEVLGAGGFHSRMFSTCSKADLDVSLNMGITSCLWGAPQIQ
;
A
#
# COMPACT_ATOMS: atom_id res chain seq x y z
N GLY A 1 -0.30 -5.81 22.50
CA GLY A 1 0.07 -5.87 21.07
C GLY A 1 1.56 -5.69 20.94
N VAL A 2 2.16 -6.12 19.83
CA VAL A 2 3.58 -5.93 19.54
C VAL A 2 3.79 -4.54 18.93
N GLU A 3 4.84 -3.83 19.34
CA GLU A 3 5.26 -2.59 18.69
C GLU A 3 6.32 -2.88 17.63
N LEU A 4 6.12 -2.31 16.43
CA LEU A 4 7.13 -2.36 15.39
C LEU A 4 8.19 -1.27 15.66
N LEU A 5 9.42 -1.53 15.21
CA LEU A 5 10.52 -0.57 15.31
C LEU A 5 10.14 0.76 14.63
N ASP A 6 10.70 1.85 15.14
CA ASP A 6 10.50 3.22 14.63
C ASP A 6 9.03 3.67 14.53
N LYS A 7 8.15 3.11 15.38
CA LYS A 7 6.70 3.38 15.38
C LYS A 7 6.02 3.09 14.04
N LYS A 8 6.60 2.20 13.23
CA LYS A 8 6.00 1.79 11.95
C LYS A 8 4.62 1.18 12.18
N VAL A 9 3.72 1.42 11.23
CA VAL A 9 2.38 0.82 11.20
C VAL A 9 2.33 -0.42 10.31
N GLY A 10 3.38 -0.66 9.52
CA GLY A 10 3.59 -1.90 8.79
C GLY A 10 4.92 -1.91 8.04
N VAL A 11 5.25 -3.06 7.46
CA VAL A 11 6.44 -3.28 6.63
C VAL A 11 6.06 -4.28 5.52
N ALA A 12 6.45 -4.00 4.28
CA ALA A 12 6.26 -4.87 3.13
C ALA A 12 7.60 -5.14 2.44
N VAL A 13 7.69 -6.25 1.70
CA VAL A 13 8.79 -6.47 0.76
C VAL A 13 8.36 -5.86 -0.58
N PRO A 14 9.02 -4.80 -1.08
CA PRO A 14 8.65 -4.19 -2.35
C PRO A 14 8.93 -5.12 -3.53
N ASP A 15 8.25 -4.90 -4.66
CA ASP A 15 8.46 -5.59 -5.95
C ASP A 15 8.42 -7.12 -5.85
N SER A 16 7.64 -7.64 -4.90
CA SER A 16 7.68 -9.05 -4.52
C SER A 16 6.44 -9.82 -4.98
N VAL A 17 5.52 -9.16 -5.67
CA VAL A 17 4.30 -9.77 -6.23
C VAL A 17 4.60 -11.07 -6.96
N CYS A 18 3.74 -12.06 -6.77
CA CYS A 18 3.86 -13.40 -7.36
C CYS A 18 5.12 -14.20 -6.96
N SER A 19 5.89 -13.75 -5.95
CA SER A 19 6.98 -14.52 -5.35
C SER A 19 6.59 -15.06 -3.98
N GLU A 20 7.38 -16.00 -3.45
CA GLU A 20 7.27 -16.47 -2.06
C GLU A 20 7.54 -15.36 -1.03
N ARG A 21 8.07 -14.20 -1.47
CA ARG A 21 8.35 -13.04 -0.64
C ARG A 21 7.25 -11.98 -0.68
N ALA A 22 6.14 -12.24 -1.37
CA ALA A 22 4.94 -11.39 -1.42
C ALA A 22 4.27 -11.28 -0.05
N VAL A 23 4.92 -10.59 0.89
CA VAL A 23 4.57 -10.58 2.31
C VAL A 23 4.62 -9.15 2.84
N ALA A 24 3.64 -8.84 3.67
CA ALA A 24 3.61 -7.63 4.47
C ALA A 24 3.09 -7.90 5.88
N VAL A 25 3.53 -7.08 6.83
CA VAL A 25 3.06 -7.05 8.20
C VAL A 25 2.34 -5.73 8.43
N VAL A 26 1.13 -5.79 9.00
CA VAL A 26 0.30 -4.63 9.33
C VAL A 26 0.01 -4.62 10.83
N LYS A 27 0.15 -3.47 11.46
CA LYS A 27 -0.25 -3.21 12.84
C LYS A 27 -1.55 -2.41 12.84
N SER A 28 -2.63 -3.03 13.33
CA SER A 28 -3.86 -2.29 13.62
C SER A 28 -3.67 -1.48 14.92
N GLY A 29 -3.72 -0.15 14.80
CA GLY A 29 -3.59 0.75 15.95
C GLY A 29 -4.90 0.96 16.73
N ARG A 30 -6.05 0.77 16.07
CA ARG A 30 -7.39 1.12 16.61
C ARG A 30 -8.44 0.10 16.18
N PRO A 31 -8.83 -0.85 17.06
CA PRO A 31 -9.75 -1.94 16.71
C PRO A 31 -11.13 -1.49 16.21
N PHE A 32 -11.56 -0.29 16.60
CA PHE A 32 -12.86 0.28 16.24
C PHE A 32 -12.82 1.17 14.98
N GLU A 33 -11.65 1.32 14.36
CA GLU A 33 -11.45 2.11 13.14
C GLU A 33 -10.81 1.23 12.05
N PRO A 34 -11.53 0.20 11.54
CA PRO A 34 -10.99 -0.75 10.58
C PRO A 34 -10.49 -0.10 9.28
N GLN A 35 -10.98 1.09 8.95
CA GLN A 35 -10.56 1.88 7.79
C GLN A 35 -9.08 2.26 7.86
N GLN A 36 -8.54 2.53 9.06
CA GLN A 36 -7.10 2.79 9.23
C GLN A 36 -6.28 1.54 8.90
N THR A 37 -6.73 0.37 9.35
CA THR A 37 -6.06 -0.90 9.07
C THR A 37 -6.15 -1.24 7.58
N ALA A 38 -7.31 -0.99 6.95
CA ALA A 38 -7.50 -1.15 5.52
C ALA A 38 -6.54 -0.25 4.72
N THR A 39 -6.37 1.00 5.14
CA THR A 39 -5.46 1.95 4.48
C THR A 39 -4.00 1.51 4.57
N ILE A 40 -3.57 1.06 5.76
CA ILE A 40 -2.22 0.51 5.91
C ILE A 40 -2.07 -0.76 5.06
N LEU A 41 -3.06 -1.64 5.05
CA LEU A 41 -3.04 -2.83 4.20
C LEU A 41 -2.92 -2.46 2.71
N SER A 42 -3.67 -1.47 2.24
CA SER A 42 -3.57 -0.95 0.87
C SER A 42 -2.18 -0.39 0.56
N HIS A 43 -1.59 0.37 1.48
CA HIS A 43 -0.22 0.87 1.34
C HIS A 43 0.80 -0.28 1.21
N MET A 44 0.69 -1.28 2.09
CA MET A 44 1.60 -2.42 2.07
C MET A 44 1.41 -3.30 0.82
N ALA A 45 0.17 -3.47 0.35
CA ALA A 45 -0.11 -4.14 -0.91
C ALA A 45 0.46 -3.37 -2.10
N GLY A 46 0.43 -2.04 -2.06
CA GLY A 46 1.09 -1.17 -3.04
C GLY A 46 2.58 -1.48 -3.18
N HIS A 47 3.32 -1.56 -2.06
CA HIS A 47 4.73 -1.98 -2.09
C HIS A 47 4.92 -3.35 -2.73
N ILE A 48 4.12 -4.36 -2.36
CA ILE A 48 4.21 -5.69 -2.96
C ILE A 48 4.03 -5.61 -4.50
N LEU A 49 3.13 -4.74 -4.96
CA LEU A 49 2.85 -4.48 -6.37
C LEU A 49 3.88 -3.58 -7.07
N GLY A 50 4.93 -3.15 -6.37
CA GLY A 50 6.00 -2.31 -6.93
C GLY A 50 5.65 -0.83 -7.04
N ILE A 51 4.79 -0.33 -6.15
CA ILE A 51 4.44 1.08 -6.06
C ILE A 51 5.35 1.77 -5.05
N GLU A 52 5.99 2.87 -5.44
CA GLU A 52 6.89 3.66 -4.57
C GLU A 52 6.13 4.73 -3.77
N HIS A 53 6.85 5.47 -2.91
CA HIS A 53 6.26 6.56 -2.14
C HIS A 53 6.00 7.80 -3.02
N ASP A 54 4.94 8.54 -2.71
CA ASP A 54 4.51 9.69 -3.52
C ASP A 54 5.45 10.91 -3.40
N GLU A 55 6.27 10.97 -2.34
CA GLU A 55 7.20 12.06 -2.06
C GLU A 55 8.43 12.09 -2.99
N ASP A 56 8.70 10.99 -3.70
CA ASP A 56 9.85 10.86 -4.59
C ASP A 56 9.59 11.44 -5.99
N GLY A 57 8.34 11.87 -6.28
CA GLY A 57 7.93 12.40 -7.58
C GLY A 57 7.12 13.69 -7.52
N GLY A 58 7.00 14.39 -8.65
CA GLY A 58 6.05 15.50 -8.83
C GLY A 58 4.60 15.02 -8.93
N CYS A 59 4.18 14.15 -8.01
CA CYS A 59 2.93 13.41 -8.03
C CYS A 59 1.74 14.32 -7.76
N VAL A 60 0.64 14.08 -8.49
CA VAL A 60 -0.64 14.74 -8.21
C VAL A 60 -1.48 13.81 -7.35
N CYS A 61 -1.84 14.30 -6.17
CA CYS A 61 -2.76 13.63 -5.25
C CYS A 61 -4.04 14.46 -5.12
N ASP A 62 -5.17 13.89 -5.55
CA ASP A 62 -6.50 14.52 -5.49
C ASP A 62 -7.34 13.87 -4.36
N ASP A 63 -6.82 13.94 -3.14
CA ASP A 63 -7.54 13.56 -1.91
C ASP A 63 -7.17 14.52 -0.78
N GLU A 64 -8.18 15.00 -0.06
CA GLU A 64 -8.03 15.97 1.03
C GLU A 64 -7.19 15.40 2.18
N PHE A 65 -7.18 14.07 2.33
CA PHE A 65 -6.49 13.35 3.39
C PHE A 65 -5.14 12.77 2.97
N GLY A 66 -4.62 13.16 1.81
CA GLY A 66 -3.41 12.61 1.23
C GLY A 66 -3.65 11.29 0.48
N CYS A 67 -2.61 10.76 -0.15
CA CYS A 67 -2.68 9.55 -0.96
C CYS A 67 -2.11 8.34 -0.21
N ILE A 68 -2.61 7.16 -0.58
CA ILE A 68 -2.30 5.89 0.10
C ILE A 68 -0.81 5.63 0.20
N MET A 69 -0.03 6.04 -0.80
CA MET A 69 1.41 5.78 -0.87
C MET A 69 2.26 6.93 -0.31
N SER A 70 1.68 7.90 0.39
CA SER A 70 2.48 8.83 1.20
C SER A 70 3.22 8.08 2.31
N THR A 71 4.43 8.56 2.63
CA THR A 71 5.21 8.13 3.80
C THR A 71 4.43 8.22 5.11
N GLU A 72 3.51 9.18 5.25
CA GLU A 72 2.63 9.36 6.41
C GLU A 72 1.24 8.75 6.18
N VAL A 73 1.17 7.42 6.12
CA VAL A 73 -0.04 6.63 5.80
C VAL A 73 -1.32 7.00 6.56
N LEU A 74 -1.22 7.48 7.81
CA LEU A 74 -2.38 7.84 8.66
C LEU A 74 -2.48 9.33 8.99
N GLY A 75 -1.65 10.17 8.35
CA GLY A 75 -1.61 11.63 8.51
C GLY A 75 -1.57 12.16 9.95
N ALA A 76 -1.58 13.48 10.08
CA ALA A 76 -1.81 14.13 11.37
C ALA A 76 -3.31 14.05 11.73
N GLY A 77 -3.67 13.14 12.65
CA GLY A 77 -5.03 13.03 13.20
C GLY A 77 -5.72 11.68 13.01
N GLY A 78 -5.10 10.72 12.32
CA GLY A 78 -5.71 9.40 12.06
C GLY A 78 -6.71 9.40 10.90
N PHE A 79 -6.64 10.42 10.04
CA PHE A 79 -7.37 10.45 8.78
C PHE A 79 -6.76 9.43 7.82
N HIS A 80 -7.63 8.75 7.07
CA HIS A 80 -7.23 7.70 6.16
C HIS A 80 -7.39 8.18 4.72
N SER A 81 -6.30 8.12 3.96
CA SER A 81 -6.28 8.35 2.52
C SER A 81 -7.15 7.31 1.80
N ARG A 82 -7.87 7.73 0.78
CA ARG A 82 -8.76 6.84 0.00
C ARG A 82 -8.31 6.65 -1.43
N MET A 83 -7.38 7.48 -1.90
CA MET A 83 -6.96 7.53 -3.29
C MET A 83 -5.47 7.21 -3.43
N PHE A 84 -5.13 6.61 -4.57
CA PHE A 84 -3.77 6.50 -5.07
C PHE A 84 -3.44 7.72 -5.94
N SER A 85 -2.19 8.20 -5.88
CA SER A 85 -1.74 9.34 -6.67
C SER A 85 -1.62 8.99 -8.16
N THR A 86 -1.26 9.98 -8.98
CA THR A 86 -0.88 9.73 -10.37
C THR A 86 0.38 8.88 -10.51
N CYS A 87 1.35 9.02 -9.59
CA CYS A 87 2.57 8.20 -9.61
C CYS A 87 2.26 6.76 -9.24
N SER A 88 1.45 6.55 -8.20
CA SER A 88 1.06 5.21 -7.79
C SER A 88 0.43 4.39 -8.91
N LYS A 89 -0.38 5.05 -9.77
CA LYS A 89 -0.99 4.43 -10.95
C LYS A 89 0.04 4.11 -12.03
N ALA A 90 0.97 5.03 -12.28
CA ALA A 90 2.05 4.84 -13.25
C ALA A 90 2.96 3.67 -12.87
N ASP A 91 3.32 3.56 -11.59
CA ASP A 91 4.16 2.45 -11.09
C ASP A 91 3.43 1.11 -11.23
N LEU A 92 2.15 1.06 -10.87
CA LEU A 92 1.33 -0.13 -11.06
C LEU A 92 1.25 -0.55 -12.54
N ASP A 93 1.06 0.41 -13.45
CA ASP A 93 1.06 0.14 -14.89
C ASP A 93 2.41 -0.44 -15.35
N VAL A 94 3.53 0.06 -14.82
CA VAL A 94 4.85 -0.51 -15.10
C VAL A 94 4.94 -1.96 -14.62
N SER A 95 4.57 -2.24 -13.38
CA SER A 95 4.57 -3.60 -12.80
C SER A 95 3.67 -4.58 -13.58
N LEU A 96 2.50 -4.12 -14.02
CA LEU A 96 1.59 -4.92 -14.85
C LEU A 96 2.18 -5.24 -16.22
N ASN A 97 2.90 -4.29 -16.83
CA ASN A 97 3.50 -4.45 -18.15
C ASN A 97 4.82 -5.25 -18.13
N MET A 98 5.53 -5.29 -17.00
CA MET A 98 6.76 -6.08 -16.85
C MET A 98 6.53 -7.60 -16.77
N GLY A 99 5.28 -8.04 -16.60
CA GLY A 99 4.92 -9.46 -16.54
C GLY A 99 5.20 -10.16 -15.21
N ILE A 100 5.73 -9.44 -14.21
CA ILE A 100 5.97 -9.96 -12.85
C ILE A 100 4.67 -10.23 -12.08
N THR A 101 3.55 -9.66 -12.52
CA THR A 101 2.20 -9.80 -11.94
C THR A 101 1.40 -10.97 -12.52
N SER A 102 2.06 -11.93 -13.19
CA SER A 102 1.39 -13.01 -13.94
C SER A 102 0.41 -13.85 -13.12
N CYS A 103 0.63 -14.00 -11.80
CA CYS A 103 -0.28 -14.72 -10.91
C CYS A 103 -1.62 -14.01 -10.65
N LEU A 104 -1.74 -12.70 -10.94
CA LEU A 104 -2.95 -11.92 -10.68
C LEU A 104 -4.04 -12.08 -11.74
N TRP A 105 -3.73 -12.71 -12.88
CA TRP A 105 -4.69 -12.90 -13.99
C TRP A 105 -5.69 -14.04 -13.76
N GLY A 106 -5.45 -14.90 -12.77
CA GLY A 106 -6.37 -15.96 -12.39
C GLY A 106 -7.47 -15.44 -11.47
N ALA A 107 -8.70 -15.34 -11.97
CA ALA A 107 -9.83 -14.99 -11.11
C ALA A 107 -10.03 -16.06 -10.03
N PRO A 108 -10.15 -15.68 -8.74
CA PRO A 108 -10.40 -16.64 -7.67
C PRO A 108 -11.77 -17.29 -7.84
N GLN A 109 -11.85 -18.60 -7.59
CA GLN A 109 -13.12 -19.32 -7.57
C GLN A 109 -13.73 -19.21 -6.17
N ILE A 110 -15.05 -19.00 -6.11
CA ILE A 110 -15.78 -19.06 -4.85
C ILE A 110 -15.81 -20.53 -4.42
N GLN A 111 -15.13 -20.86 -3.32
CA GLN A 111 -15.23 -22.15 -2.65
C GLN A 111 -16.45 -22.21 -1.73
#